data_AF-A0A7D9H5H5-F1
#
_entry.id   AF-A0A7D9H5H5-F1
#
_cell.length_a   1.000
_cell.length_b   1.000
_cell.length_c   1.000
_cell.angle_alpha   90.00
_cell.angle_beta   90.00
_cell.angle_gamma   90.00
#
_symmetry.space_group_name_H-M   'P 1'
#
loop_
_entity.id
_entity.type
_entity.pdbx_description
1 polymer ?
#
loop_
_entity_poly.entity_id
_entity_poly.type
_entity_poly.pdbx_seq_one_letter_code
_entity_poly.pdbx_strand_id
1 'polypeptide(L)'
;RRRPLWMTKGSKLTKRERQRRRNIRLHKMLQPKNALMILNELVKSATFTVAELPAPVDGCLYEASVVIDDIEMQGLGRNKHAAKSAAAEAALRHIVKYKKPANGQESMEVTEIPWQHLASFALYKLFNSWGEDEPKTPKSLPPNAEEINPITLLNQMQPTAQYEEIGKSGNPPNVLFTMKCMASGENFIGTGSSKKAAKKMSAYAACHKLYGIQYPS
;
A
#
# COMPACT_ATOMS: atom_id res chain seq x y z
N ARG A 1 -25.68 55.69 -22.69
CA ARG A 1 -25.47 54.79 -21.53
C ARG A 1 -24.55 53.64 -21.96
N ARG A 2 -23.28 53.60 -21.52
CA ARG A 2 -22.37 52.47 -21.79
C ARG A 2 -22.80 51.26 -20.94
N ARG A 3 -22.90 50.08 -21.56
CA ARG A 3 -23.28 48.84 -20.87
C ARG A 3 -22.16 48.39 -19.91
N PRO A 4 -22.47 47.82 -18.73
CA PRO A 4 -21.46 47.40 -17.77
C PRO A 4 -20.68 46.17 -18.26
N LEU A 5 -19.40 46.09 -17.86
CA LEU A 5 -18.37 45.19 -18.41
C LEU A 5 -18.69 43.69 -18.28
N TRP A 6 -19.49 43.32 -17.28
CA TRP A 6 -19.94 41.94 -17.03
C TRP A 6 -21.04 41.46 -17.99
N MET A 7 -21.65 42.38 -18.75
CA MET A 7 -22.70 42.12 -19.73
C MET A 7 -22.13 41.83 -21.13
N THR A 8 -20.92 41.27 -21.19
CA THR A 8 -20.35 40.73 -22.43
C THR A 8 -20.89 39.32 -22.61
N LYS A 9 -21.64 39.08 -23.70
CA LYS A 9 -22.06 37.73 -24.11
C LYS A 9 -20.82 36.83 -24.03
N GLY A 10 -20.88 35.78 -23.20
CA GLY A 10 -19.73 34.95 -22.84
C GLY A 10 -18.80 34.73 -24.03
N SER A 11 -17.57 35.23 -23.93
CA SER A 11 -16.61 35.14 -25.01
C SER A 11 -16.50 33.69 -25.46
N LYS A 12 -16.59 33.45 -26.77
CA LYS A 12 -16.50 32.09 -27.32
C LYS A 12 -15.23 31.44 -26.78
N LEU A 13 -15.39 30.37 -26.01
CA LEU A 13 -14.28 29.69 -25.36
C LEU A 13 -13.21 29.35 -26.41
N THR A 14 -11.96 29.77 -26.18
CA THR A 14 -10.87 29.54 -27.14
C THR A 14 -10.67 28.03 -27.33
N LYS A 15 -10.20 27.62 -28.52
CA LYS A 15 -9.89 26.20 -28.79
C LYS A 15 -8.93 25.63 -27.73
N ARG A 16 -7.93 26.42 -27.32
CA ARG A 16 -6.97 26.09 -26.26
C ARG A 16 -7.64 25.83 -24.91
N GLU A 17 -8.59 26.68 -24.51
CA GLU A 17 -9.31 26.51 -23.24
C GLU A 17 -10.26 25.30 -23.26
N ARG A 18 -10.91 25.02 -24.40
CA ARG A 18 -11.71 23.79 -24.56
C ARG A 18 -10.85 22.54 -24.43
N GLN A 19 -9.67 22.54 -25.05
CA GLN A 19 -8.72 21.43 -24.97
C GLN A 19 -8.20 21.24 -23.53
N ARG A 20 -7.83 22.33 -22.85
CA ARG A 20 -7.42 22.29 -21.44
C ARG A 20 -8.49 21.67 -20.54
N ARG A 21 -9.75 22.11 -20.67
CA ARG A 21 -10.87 21.57 -19.89
C ARG A 21 -11.13 20.10 -20.18
N ARG A 22 -11.07 19.70 -21.45
CA ARG A 22 -11.19 18.28 -21.85
C ARG A 22 -10.08 17.44 -21.21
N ASN A 23 -8.83 17.91 -21.25
CA ASN A 23 -7.70 17.20 -20.65
C ASN A 23 -7.86 17.10 -19.13
N ILE A 24 -8.24 18.19 -18.43
CA ILE A 24 -8.51 18.15 -16.98
C ILE A 24 -9.62 17.13 -16.65
N ARG A 25 -10.70 17.10 -17.44
CA ARG A 25 -11.79 16.14 -17.25
C ARG A 25 -11.29 14.70 -17.44
N LEU A 26 -10.51 14.45 -18.49
CA LEU A 26 -9.91 13.14 -18.73
C LEU A 26 -8.98 12.70 -17.58
N HIS A 27 -8.12 13.59 -17.09
CA HIS A 27 -7.25 13.29 -15.94
C HIS A 27 -8.04 12.96 -14.67
N LYS A 28 -9.17 13.64 -14.43
CA LYS A 28 -10.05 13.33 -13.30
C LYS A 28 -10.76 11.99 -13.47
N MET A 29 -11.14 11.64 -14.70
CA MET A 29 -11.83 10.39 -14.99
C MET A 29 -10.90 9.17 -14.91
N LEU A 30 -9.64 9.34 -15.33
CA LEU A 30 -8.63 8.27 -15.39
C LEU A 30 -7.70 8.24 -14.17
N GLN A 31 -8.15 8.71 -13.00
CA GLN A 31 -7.35 8.59 -11.80
C GLN A 31 -7.17 7.12 -11.42
N PRO A 32 -5.95 6.66 -11.08
CA PRO A 32 -5.73 5.29 -10.65
C PRO A 32 -6.48 5.03 -9.33
N LYS A 33 -7.29 3.97 -9.29
CA LYS A 33 -8.07 3.58 -8.11
C LYS A 33 -7.87 2.10 -7.81
N ASN A 34 -7.77 1.74 -6.54
CA ASN A 34 -7.69 0.34 -6.13
C ASN A 34 -9.05 -0.37 -6.34
N ALA A 35 -9.00 -1.70 -6.50
CA ALA A 35 -10.16 -2.59 -6.64
C ALA A 35 -11.22 -2.37 -5.57
N LEU A 36 -10.81 -2.19 -4.31
CA LEU A 36 -11.73 -1.92 -3.19
C LEU A 36 -12.56 -0.65 -3.40
N MET A 37 -11.94 0.43 -3.90
CA MET A 37 -12.67 1.68 -4.15
C MET A 37 -13.69 1.50 -5.27
N ILE A 38 -13.28 0.84 -6.35
CA ILE A 38 -14.14 0.59 -7.50
C ILE A 38 -15.32 -0.29 -7.11
N LEU A 39 -15.08 -1.34 -6.33
CA LEU A 39 -16.13 -2.23 -5.87
C LEU A 39 -17.16 -1.52 -5.00
N ASN A 40 -16.70 -0.66 -4.08
CA ASN A 40 -17.58 0.16 -3.25
C ASN A 40 -18.38 1.17 -4.08
N GLU A 41 -17.80 1.73 -5.15
CA GLU A 41 -18.53 2.62 -6.07
C GLU A 41 -19.61 1.88 -6.90
N LEU A 42 -19.36 0.61 -7.26
CA LEU A 42 -20.25 -0.20 -8.08
C LEU A 42 -21.42 -0.82 -7.29
N VAL A 43 -21.11 -1.42 -6.14
CA VAL A 43 -22.07 -2.22 -5.37
C VAL A 43 -22.66 -1.44 -4.19
N LYS A 44 -22.05 -0.32 -3.78
CA LYS A 44 -22.41 0.56 -2.64
C LYS A 44 -22.53 -0.12 -1.26
N SER A 45 -22.57 -1.45 -1.20
CA SER A 45 -22.89 -2.26 -0.01
C SER A 45 -22.18 -3.63 0.00
N ALA A 46 -20.99 -3.72 -0.59
CA ALA A 46 -20.20 -4.96 -0.57
C ALA A 46 -19.83 -5.35 0.87
N THR A 47 -20.22 -6.54 1.30
CA THR A 47 -19.91 -7.08 2.62
C THR A 47 -18.62 -7.90 2.55
N PHE A 48 -17.65 -7.55 3.41
CA PHE A 48 -16.37 -8.25 3.49
C PHE A 48 -16.25 -8.96 4.83
N THR A 49 -16.00 -10.26 4.80
CA THR A 49 -15.57 -11.01 5.98
C THR A 49 -14.05 -11.25 5.89
N VAL A 50 -13.34 -11.27 7.02
CA VAL A 50 -11.89 -11.52 7.04
C VAL A 50 -11.57 -12.52 8.13
N ALA A 51 -10.92 -13.61 7.75
CA ALA A 51 -10.38 -14.65 8.62
C ALA A 51 -8.85 -14.58 8.66
N GLU A 52 -8.27 -15.00 9.78
CA GLU A 52 -6.83 -15.16 9.95
C GLU A 52 -6.49 -16.65 9.85
N LEU A 53 -5.60 -16.98 8.92
CA LEU A 53 -5.13 -18.34 8.67
C LEU A 53 -3.73 -18.52 9.28
N PRO A 54 -3.47 -19.67 9.93
CA PRO A 54 -2.14 -19.99 10.41
C PRO A 54 -1.19 -20.17 9.22
N ALA A 55 -0.10 -19.38 9.15
CA ALA A 55 0.93 -19.58 8.13
C ALA A 55 2.00 -20.58 8.63
N PRO A 56 2.60 -21.41 7.75
CA PRO A 56 3.57 -22.44 8.14
C PRO A 56 4.91 -21.90 8.68
N VAL A 57 5.23 -20.63 8.42
CA VAL A 57 6.49 -19.98 8.80
C VAL A 57 6.18 -18.54 9.21
N ASP A 58 6.37 -18.22 10.50
CA ASP A 58 6.26 -16.91 11.18
C ASP A 58 5.66 -15.76 10.34
N GLY A 59 4.37 -15.90 10.05
CA GLY A 59 3.60 -14.92 9.29
C GLY A 59 2.11 -15.11 9.55
N CYS A 60 1.36 -14.03 9.44
CA CYS A 60 -0.10 -14.11 9.43
C CYS A 60 -0.57 -14.06 7.97
N LEU A 61 -1.30 -15.09 7.54
CA LEU A 61 -2.04 -15.05 6.29
C LEU A 61 -3.47 -14.63 6.61
N TYR A 62 -4.02 -13.72 5.83
CA TYR A 62 -5.40 -13.32 5.95
C TYR A 62 -6.15 -13.75 4.72
N GLU A 63 -7.34 -14.30 4.94
CA GLU A 63 -8.31 -14.60 3.92
C GLU A 63 -9.46 -13.62 4.06
N ALA A 64 -9.86 -12.99 2.98
CA ALA A 64 -11.06 -12.17 2.94
C ALA A 64 -12.05 -12.78 1.96
N SER A 65 -13.32 -12.81 2.32
CA SER A 65 -14.40 -13.16 1.41
C SER A 65 -15.33 -11.97 1.18
N VAL A 66 -15.86 -11.87 -0.03
CA VAL A 66 -16.82 -10.85 -0.46
C VAL A 66 -17.96 -11.53 -1.19
N VAL A 67 -19.20 -11.18 -0.85
CA VAL A 67 -20.41 -11.72 -1.48
C VAL A 67 -20.98 -10.68 -2.44
N ILE A 68 -21.13 -11.07 -3.72
CA ILE A 68 -21.74 -10.24 -4.77
C ILE A 68 -22.63 -11.14 -5.61
N ASP A 69 -23.89 -10.73 -5.82
CA ASP A 69 -24.86 -11.48 -6.61
C ASP A 69 -24.96 -12.96 -6.18
N ASP A 70 -25.02 -13.20 -4.86
CA ASP A 70 -25.05 -14.51 -4.20
C ASP A 70 -23.83 -15.41 -4.43
N ILE A 71 -22.75 -14.86 -4.98
CA ILE A 71 -21.49 -15.56 -5.21
C ILE A 71 -20.45 -15.05 -4.21
N GLU A 72 -19.97 -15.97 -3.37
CA GLU A 72 -18.86 -15.70 -2.48
C GLU A 72 -17.52 -15.83 -3.23
N MET A 73 -16.70 -14.79 -3.12
CA MET A 73 -15.37 -14.73 -3.73
C MET A 73 -14.33 -14.45 -2.68
N GLN A 74 -13.21 -15.13 -2.76
CA GLN A 74 -12.17 -15.11 -1.73
C GLN A 74 -10.88 -14.49 -2.26
N GLY A 75 -10.09 -13.94 -1.34
CA GLY A 75 -8.77 -13.38 -1.62
C GLY A 75 -7.83 -13.51 -0.44
N LEU A 76 -6.58 -13.87 -0.74
CA LEU A 76 -5.55 -14.06 0.26
C LEU A 76 -4.59 -12.86 0.30
N GLY A 77 -4.03 -12.57 1.48
CA GLY A 77 -3.03 -11.52 1.63
C GLY A 77 -2.23 -11.61 2.93
N ARG A 78 -1.06 -10.96 2.97
CA ARG A 78 -0.18 -10.90 4.14
C ARG A 78 -0.69 -9.98 5.26
N ASN A 79 -1.74 -9.21 4.98
CA ASN A 79 -2.44 -8.36 5.95
C ASN A 79 -3.92 -8.26 5.56
N LYS A 80 -4.75 -7.80 6.50
CA LYS A 80 -6.21 -7.67 6.30
C LYS A 80 -6.58 -6.82 5.08
N HIS A 81 -5.82 -5.77 4.79
CA HIS A 81 -6.09 -4.88 3.65
C HIS A 81 -5.78 -5.55 2.31
N ALA A 82 -4.64 -6.25 2.21
CA ALA A 82 -4.22 -6.99 1.03
C ALA A 82 -5.20 -8.13 0.71
N ALA A 83 -5.67 -8.85 1.73
CA ALA A 83 -6.67 -9.90 1.56
C ALA A 83 -7.99 -9.33 1.00
N LYS A 84 -8.50 -8.23 1.59
CA LYS A 84 -9.68 -7.52 1.07
C LYS A 84 -9.48 -7.03 -0.35
N SER A 85 -8.30 -6.49 -0.66
CA SER A 85 -7.96 -6.02 -2.01
C SER A 85 -7.98 -7.17 -3.02
N ALA A 86 -7.41 -8.33 -2.66
CA ALA A 86 -7.42 -9.52 -3.50
C ALA A 86 -8.85 -10.06 -3.72
N ALA A 87 -9.69 -10.08 -2.68
CA ALA A 87 -11.08 -10.49 -2.79
C ALA A 87 -11.88 -9.54 -3.69
N ALA A 88 -11.63 -8.22 -3.56
CA ALA A 88 -12.23 -7.21 -4.43
C ALA A 88 -11.75 -7.34 -5.89
N GLU A 89 -10.49 -7.74 -6.14
CA GLU A 89 -10.02 -8.02 -7.49
C GLU A 89 -10.75 -9.22 -8.12
N ALA A 90 -10.92 -10.31 -7.36
CA ALA A 90 -11.67 -11.48 -7.80
C ALA A 90 -13.12 -11.10 -8.14
N ALA A 91 -13.72 -10.25 -7.31
CA ALA A 91 -15.03 -9.66 -7.53
C ALA A 91 -15.15 -8.87 -8.82
N LEU A 92 -14.24 -7.93 -9.07
CA LEU A 92 -14.27 -7.14 -10.30
C LEU A 92 -14.10 -8.03 -11.55
N ARG A 93 -13.26 -9.06 -11.49
CA ARG A 93 -13.10 -10.02 -12.60
C ARG A 93 -14.40 -10.77 -12.87
N HIS A 94 -15.11 -11.19 -11.82
CA HIS A 94 -16.40 -11.85 -11.96
C HIS A 94 -17.42 -10.93 -12.64
N ILE A 95 -17.59 -9.71 -12.13
CA ILE A 95 -18.56 -8.76 -12.69
C ILE A 95 -18.20 -8.44 -14.16
N VAL A 96 -16.92 -8.26 -14.52
CA VAL A 96 -16.51 -8.00 -15.92
C VAL A 96 -16.78 -9.20 -16.83
N LYS A 97 -16.56 -10.44 -16.36
CA LYS A 97 -16.67 -11.66 -17.18
C LYS A 97 -18.13 -12.07 -17.42
N TYR A 98 -18.96 -12.03 -16.39
CA TYR A 98 -20.32 -12.60 -16.41
C TYR A 98 -21.41 -11.56 -16.74
N LYS A 99 -21.06 -10.27 -16.78
CA LYS A 99 -21.93 -9.20 -17.28
C LYS A 99 -21.76 -9.00 -18.80
N LYS A 100 -21.96 -10.05 -19.59
CA LYS A 100 -22.25 -9.91 -21.02
C LYS A 100 -23.76 -9.73 -21.17
N PRO A 101 -24.26 -8.87 -22.08
CA PRO A 101 -25.69 -8.78 -22.32
C PRO A 101 -26.17 -10.10 -22.91
N ALA A 102 -26.75 -10.95 -22.07
CA ALA A 102 -27.63 -12.01 -22.53
C ALA A 102 -28.91 -11.34 -23.00
N ASN A 103 -29.34 -11.68 -24.22
CA ASN A 103 -30.62 -11.27 -24.77
C ASN A 103 -31.73 -11.37 -23.71
N GLY A 104 -32.31 -10.21 -23.40
CA GLY A 104 -33.66 -10.05 -22.85
C GLY A 104 -34.05 -10.97 -21.70
N GLN A 105 -33.62 -10.63 -20.48
CA GLN A 105 -34.45 -10.80 -19.29
C GLN A 105 -33.97 -9.89 -18.17
N GLU A 106 -34.89 -9.04 -17.69
CA GLU A 106 -34.71 -8.11 -16.59
C GLU A 106 -34.63 -8.85 -15.26
N SER A 107 -33.56 -8.62 -14.49
CA SER A 107 -33.65 -8.62 -13.02
C SER A 107 -32.41 -7.98 -12.39
N MET A 108 -32.69 -6.97 -11.56
CA MET A 108 -31.84 -6.27 -10.59
C MET A 108 -30.78 -5.30 -11.16
N GLU A 109 -31.01 -4.02 -10.89
CA GLU A 109 -30.15 -2.88 -11.24
C GLU A 109 -28.71 -3.07 -10.71
N VAL A 110 -27.83 -3.62 -11.54
CA VAL A 110 -26.40 -3.47 -11.34
C VAL A 110 -25.91 -2.54 -12.43
N THR A 111 -25.42 -1.37 -12.03
CA THR A 111 -24.83 -0.35 -12.89
C THR A 111 -23.79 -0.97 -13.83
N GLU A 112 -23.92 -0.78 -15.16
CA GLU A 112 -22.88 -1.15 -16.13
C GLU A 112 -21.53 -0.72 -15.58
N ILE A 113 -20.55 -1.64 -15.45
CA ILE A 113 -19.22 -1.22 -14.99
C ILE A 113 -18.71 -0.24 -16.04
N PRO A 114 -18.56 1.06 -15.71
CA PRO A 114 -18.10 2.00 -16.68
C PRO A 114 -16.67 1.64 -17.05
N TRP A 115 -16.33 1.65 -18.34
CA TRP A 115 -14.94 1.43 -18.82
C TRP A 115 -13.95 2.36 -18.11
N GLN A 116 -14.43 3.48 -17.58
CA GLN A 116 -13.69 4.38 -16.70
C GLN A 116 -13.09 3.66 -15.49
N HIS A 117 -13.87 2.87 -14.75
CA HIS A 117 -13.40 2.16 -13.56
C HIS A 117 -12.38 1.08 -13.93
N LEU A 118 -12.62 0.35 -15.01
CA LEU A 118 -11.67 -0.63 -15.52
C LEU A 118 -10.34 0.04 -15.94
N ALA A 119 -10.41 1.18 -16.62
CA ALA A 119 -9.22 1.95 -17.00
C ALA A 119 -8.46 2.48 -15.77
N SER A 120 -9.18 3.02 -14.77
CA SER A 120 -8.60 3.44 -13.48
C SER A 120 -7.90 2.28 -12.76
N PHE A 121 -8.48 1.08 -12.77
CA PHE A 121 -7.86 -0.10 -12.16
C PHE A 121 -6.63 -0.57 -12.93
N ALA A 122 -6.69 -0.57 -14.27
CA ALA A 122 -5.55 -0.93 -15.11
C ALA A 122 -4.35 0.00 -14.86
N LEU A 123 -4.60 1.31 -14.76
CA LEU A 123 -3.56 2.30 -14.40
C LEU A 123 -3.01 2.06 -13.00
N TYR A 124 -3.87 1.72 -12.03
CA TYR A 124 -3.42 1.38 -10.67
C TYR A 124 -2.48 0.17 -10.66
N LYS A 125 -2.83 -0.92 -11.35
CA LYS A 125 -1.97 -2.11 -11.44
C LYS A 125 -0.66 -1.81 -12.17
N LEU A 126 -0.71 -1.02 -13.26
CA LEU A 126 0.46 -0.63 -14.04
C LEU A 126 1.46 0.21 -13.21
N PHE A 127 0.97 1.21 -12.46
CA PHE A 127 1.84 2.00 -11.60
C PHE A 127 2.45 1.20 -10.46
N ASN A 128 1.71 0.22 -9.91
CA ASN A 128 2.27 -0.67 -8.91
C ASN A 128 3.34 -1.60 -9.50
N SER A 129 3.14 -2.13 -10.71
CA SER A 129 4.15 -2.99 -11.36
C SER A 129 5.45 -2.23 -11.67
N TRP A 130 5.36 -0.95 -12.05
CA TRP A 130 6.56 -0.12 -12.25
C TRP A 130 7.37 0.13 -10.97
N GLY A 131 6.77 -0.10 -9.80
CA GLY A 131 7.46 -0.05 -8.50
C GLY A 131 8.01 -1.39 -8.02
N GLU A 132 7.71 -2.49 -8.71
CA GLU A 132 8.15 -3.86 -8.35
C GLU A 132 9.44 -4.28 -9.07
N ASP A 133 9.79 -3.65 -10.20
CA ASP A 133 10.92 -4.02 -11.06
C ASP A 133 12.28 -3.50 -10.61
N GLU A 134 12.39 -2.71 -9.54
CA GLU A 134 13.69 -2.58 -8.89
C GLU A 134 13.89 -3.80 -7.98
N PRO A 135 14.74 -4.78 -8.37
CA PRO A 135 15.31 -5.65 -7.35
C PRO A 135 15.82 -4.71 -6.27
N LYS A 136 15.41 -4.96 -5.01
CA LYS A 136 16.07 -4.34 -3.86
C LYS A 136 17.48 -4.92 -3.76
N THR A 137 18.29 -4.72 -4.80
CA THR A 137 19.73 -4.91 -4.76
C THR A 137 20.20 -4.11 -3.56
N PRO A 138 21.13 -4.64 -2.75
CA PRO A 138 21.70 -3.89 -1.66
C PRO A 138 22.20 -2.57 -2.25
N LYS A 139 21.50 -1.49 -1.95
CA LYS A 139 21.89 -0.15 -2.37
C LYS A 139 23.32 -0.02 -1.86
N SER A 140 24.25 0.39 -2.71
CA SER A 140 25.57 0.79 -2.22
C SER A 140 25.38 1.71 -1.02
N LEU A 141 26.23 1.59 0.00
CA LEU A 141 26.11 2.38 1.21
C LEU A 141 25.87 3.86 0.86
N PRO A 142 24.80 4.48 1.38
CA PRO A 142 24.50 5.87 1.06
C PRO A 142 25.70 6.75 1.48
N PRO A 143 26.02 7.82 0.73
CA PRO A 143 27.20 8.64 0.98
C PRO A 143 27.18 9.31 2.38
N ASN A 144 26.02 9.41 3.02
CA ASN A 144 25.82 9.95 4.36
C ASN A 144 25.41 8.87 5.39
N ALA A 145 25.87 7.62 5.23
CA ALA A 145 25.47 6.51 6.08
C ALA A 145 25.74 6.72 7.59
N GLU A 146 26.77 7.51 7.92
CA GLU A 146 27.17 7.87 9.30
C GLU A 146 26.21 8.86 9.97
N GLU A 147 25.45 9.63 9.18
CA GLU A 147 24.49 10.63 9.68
C GLU A 147 23.06 10.08 9.80
N ILE A 148 22.76 8.99 9.08
CA ILE A 148 21.43 8.36 9.07
C ILE A 148 21.22 7.55 10.36
N ASN A 149 20.02 7.55 10.93
CA ASN A 149 19.73 6.68 12.07
C ASN A 149 20.04 5.19 11.75
N PRO A 150 20.74 4.44 12.63
CA PRO A 150 21.12 3.05 12.37
C PRO A 150 19.96 2.13 12.02
N ILE A 151 18.78 2.34 12.61
CA ILE A 151 17.57 1.55 12.30
C ILE A 151 17.14 1.82 10.86
N THR A 152 17.14 3.09 10.46
CA THR A 152 16.74 3.51 9.12
C THR A 152 17.73 2.98 8.09
N LEU A 153 19.03 3.09 8.36
CA LEU A 153 20.06 2.56 7.47
C LEU A 153 19.94 1.05 7.32
N LEU A 154 19.81 0.31 8.42
CA LEU A 154 19.71 -1.14 8.37
C LEU A 154 18.46 -1.60 7.60
N ASN A 155 17.32 -0.92 7.76
CA ASN A 155 16.11 -1.22 6.99
C ASN A 155 16.26 -0.89 5.50
N GLN A 156 17.07 0.12 5.14
CA GLN A 156 17.38 0.45 3.75
C GLN A 156 18.32 -0.58 3.10
N MET A 157 19.32 -1.04 3.85
CA MET A 157 20.36 -1.96 3.37
C MET A 157 19.95 -3.44 3.44
N GLN A 158 19.12 -3.81 4.42
CA GLN A 158 18.57 -5.15 4.65
C GLN A 158 17.08 -5.05 5.01
N PRO A 159 16.19 -4.97 4.01
CA PRO A 159 14.74 -4.91 4.24
C PRO A 159 14.17 -6.16 4.94
N THR A 160 14.93 -7.25 4.97
CA THR A 160 14.60 -8.51 5.65
C THR A 160 14.98 -8.52 7.13
N ALA A 161 15.62 -7.46 7.65
CA ALA A 161 16.03 -7.39 9.05
C ALA A 161 14.82 -7.42 10.00
N GLN A 162 14.89 -8.28 11.02
CA GLN A 162 13.84 -8.44 12.02
C GLN A 162 14.30 -8.00 13.40
N TYR A 163 13.37 -7.51 14.22
CA TYR A 163 13.67 -7.05 15.58
C TYR A 163 12.75 -7.70 16.59
N GLU A 164 13.33 -8.20 17.68
CA GLU A 164 12.65 -8.95 18.72
C GLU A 164 13.06 -8.39 20.10
N GLU A 165 12.12 -8.24 21.03
CA GLU A 165 12.42 -7.87 22.42
C GLU A 165 12.74 -9.14 23.20
N ILE A 166 13.98 -9.28 23.66
CA ILE A 166 14.45 -10.50 24.33
C ILE A 166 14.53 -10.37 25.84
N GLY A 167 14.34 -9.16 26.39
CA GLY A 167 14.33 -9.01 27.83
C GLY A 167 14.11 -7.58 28.33
N LYS A 168 13.74 -7.51 29.60
CA LYS A 168 13.64 -6.28 30.37
C LYS A 168 14.25 -6.56 31.75
N SER A 169 15.18 -5.71 32.18
CA SER A 169 15.91 -5.88 33.44
C SER A 169 15.94 -4.58 34.24
N GLY A 170 16.02 -4.69 35.56
CA GLY A 170 16.12 -3.54 36.46
C GLY A 170 14.78 -3.09 37.05
N ASN A 171 14.87 -2.30 38.11
CA ASN A 171 13.72 -1.77 38.85
C ASN A 171 13.49 -0.30 38.49
N PRO A 172 12.24 0.20 38.49
CA PRO A 172 11.98 1.63 38.30
C PRO A 172 12.82 2.48 39.28
N PRO A 173 13.50 3.55 38.81
CA PRO A 173 13.50 4.11 37.45
C PRO A 173 14.53 3.51 36.48
N ASN A 174 15.44 2.65 36.94
CA ASN A 174 16.58 2.10 36.20
C ASN A 174 16.24 0.82 35.41
N VAL A 175 15.22 0.91 34.57
CA VAL A 175 14.79 -0.19 33.71
C VAL A 175 15.57 -0.15 32.39
N LEU A 176 16.13 -1.28 32.00
CA LEU A 176 16.78 -1.52 30.72
C LEU A 176 15.96 -2.50 29.90
N PHE A 177 15.84 -2.20 28.61
CA PHE A 177 15.23 -3.06 27.61
C PHE A 177 16.34 -3.66 26.75
N THR A 178 16.17 -4.92 26.36
CA THR A 178 17.10 -5.65 25.51
C THR A 178 16.37 -6.04 24.23
N MET A 179 16.92 -5.60 23.10
CA MET A 179 16.41 -5.87 21.76
C MET A 179 17.43 -6.70 20.99
N LYS A 180 16.95 -7.69 20.24
CA LYS A 180 17.69 -8.49 19.28
C LYS A 180 17.32 -8.04 17.86
N CYS A 181 18.31 -7.91 17.00
CA CYS A 181 18.16 -7.67 15.57
C CYS A 181 18.74 -8.86 14.80
N MET A 182 17.95 -9.46 13.91
CA MET A 182 18.41 -10.51 13.00
C MET A 182 18.65 -9.88 11.62
N ALA A 183 19.89 -9.85 11.15
CA ALA A 183 20.27 -9.28 9.86
C ALA A 183 21.35 -10.14 9.20
N SER A 184 21.20 -10.43 7.90
CA SER A 184 22.14 -11.26 7.13
C SER A 184 22.46 -12.64 7.77
N GLY A 185 21.50 -13.21 8.49
CA GLY A 185 21.65 -14.50 9.20
C GLY A 185 22.36 -14.41 10.56
N GLU A 186 22.81 -13.22 10.97
CA GLU A 186 23.45 -12.97 12.26
C GLU A 186 22.49 -12.28 13.25
N ASN A 187 22.75 -12.49 14.55
CA ASN A 187 21.98 -11.90 15.63
C ASN A 187 22.80 -10.83 16.36
N PHE A 188 22.24 -9.63 16.48
CA PHE A 188 22.84 -8.49 17.16
C PHE A 188 21.98 -8.09 18.35
N ILE A 189 22.59 -7.78 19.48
CA ILE A 189 21.88 -7.45 20.72
C ILE A 189 22.21 -6.01 21.11
N GLY A 190 21.18 -5.26 21.52
CA GLY A 190 21.32 -3.90 22.02
C GLY A 190 20.45 -3.64 23.24
N THR A 191 21.01 -2.92 24.21
CA THR A 191 20.34 -2.54 25.45
C THR A 191 20.09 -1.03 25.50
N GLY A 192 19.05 -0.59 26.20
CA GLY A 192 18.82 0.84 26.42
C GLY A 192 17.71 1.13 27.44
N SER A 193 17.64 2.37 27.89
CA SER A 193 16.63 2.85 28.86
C SER A 193 15.19 2.85 28.33
N SER A 194 15.02 2.64 27.02
CA SER A 194 13.72 2.46 26.37
C SER A 194 13.83 1.41 25.26
N LYS A 195 12.71 0.80 24.88
CA LYS A 195 12.64 -0.11 23.73
C LYS A 195 13.22 0.52 22.44
N LYS A 196 12.99 1.82 22.25
CA LYS A 196 13.51 2.57 21.10
C LYS A 196 15.03 2.72 21.15
N ALA A 197 15.59 3.03 22.33
CA ALA A 197 17.04 3.11 22.52
C ALA A 197 17.72 1.74 22.35
N ALA A 198 17.14 0.69 22.95
CA ALA A 198 17.62 -0.69 22.80
C ALA A 198 17.61 -1.15 21.34
N LYS A 199 16.52 -0.85 20.60
CA LYS A 199 16.42 -1.15 19.17
C LYS A 199 17.49 -0.38 18.37
N LYS A 200 17.71 0.91 18.67
CA LYS A 200 18.77 1.72 18.06
C LYS A 200 20.15 1.09 18.29
N MET A 201 20.44 0.62 19.50
CA MET A 201 21.70 -0.04 19.83
C MET A 201 21.88 -1.38 19.12
N SER A 202 20.81 -2.17 18.97
CA SER A 202 20.89 -3.44 18.23
C SER A 202 21.17 -3.22 16.74
N ALA A 203 20.54 -2.20 16.14
CA ALA A 203 20.79 -1.81 14.75
C ALA A 203 22.19 -1.20 14.56
N TYR A 204 22.68 -0.44 15.55
CA TYR A 204 24.04 0.09 15.57
C TYR A 204 25.06 -1.05 15.48
N ALA A 205 24.92 -2.09 16.31
CA ALA A 205 25.82 -3.24 16.32
C ALA A 205 25.82 -3.98 14.96
N ALA A 206 24.64 -4.11 14.35
CA ALA A 206 24.49 -4.69 13.01
C ALA A 206 25.19 -3.82 11.94
N CYS A 207 24.95 -2.51 11.90
CA CYS A 207 25.59 -1.60 10.94
C CYS A 207 27.11 -1.55 11.11
N HIS A 208 27.61 -1.56 12.34
CA HIS A 208 29.04 -1.59 12.63
C HIS A 208 29.69 -2.87 12.13
N LYS A 209 29.05 -4.03 12.37
CA LYS A 209 29.59 -5.33 11.94
C LYS A 209 29.50 -5.55 10.44
N LEU A 210 28.36 -5.24 9.83
CA LEU A 210 28.07 -5.54 8.43
C LEU A 210 28.63 -4.49 7.46
N TYR A 211 28.72 -3.22 7.89
CA TYR A 211 29.08 -2.10 7.01
C TYR A 211 30.26 -1.28 7.52
N GLY A 212 30.83 -1.59 8.69
CA GLY A 212 31.96 -0.85 9.25
C GLY A 212 31.62 0.59 9.68
N ILE A 213 30.33 0.91 9.89
CA ILE A 213 29.88 2.27 10.19
C ILE A 213 29.98 2.54 11.69
N GLN A 214 30.59 3.68 12.04
CA GLN A 214 30.56 4.24 13.38
C GLN A 214 29.62 5.43 13.44
N TYR A 215 28.61 5.34 14.29
CA TYR A 215 27.75 6.48 14.61
C TYR A 215 28.35 7.32 15.74
N PRO A 216 28.16 8.64 15.71
CA PRO A 216 28.51 9.50 16.83
C PRO A 216 27.73 9.10 18.08
N SER A 217 28.40 9.17 19.23
CA SER A 217 27.84 8.88 20.57
C SER A 217 26.77 9.89 20.97
#